data_AF-A0A2H0NJV7-F1
#
_entry.id   AF-A0A2H0NJV7-F1
#
_cell.length_a   1.000
_cell.length_b   1.000
_cell.length_c   1.000
_cell.angle_alpha   90.00
_cell.angle_beta   90.00
_cell.angle_gamma   90.00
#
_symmetry.space_group_name_H-M   'P 1'
#
loop_
_entity.id
_entity.type
_entity.pdbx_description
1 polymer ?
#
loop_
_entity_poly.entity_id
_entity_poly.type
_entity_poly.pdbx_seq_one_letter_code
_entity_poly.pdbx_strand_id
1 'polypeptide(L)'
;MEFQYATGATPLDPDEAAGLVPTHITTQADLNAWEEANILQGAHWASRQKKRNLLDEGFVRELHRKMFDKTWRWAGTFRSSNKNIGVDWNQVTVKMRNLLENTQYQIEHKVFGPDELAVRFHHQLVWIHAFPNGNGRHARLMADMLVMQLGQPRFTWGGASLATPGDVRNRYLVALRAADQGQFEPLIHFARN
;
A
#
# COMPACT_ATOMS: atom_id res chain seq x y z
N MET A 1 -11.61 -5.65 -21.23
CA MET A 1 -11.29 -6.75 -20.30
C MET A 1 -12.31 -6.73 -19.17
N GLU A 2 -12.75 -7.89 -18.72
CA GLU A 2 -13.56 -8.01 -17.49
C GLU A 2 -12.61 -8.13 -16.28
N PHE A 3 -12.82 -7.30 -15.25
CA PHE A 3 -11.98 -7.32 -14.06
C PHE A 3 -12.46 -8.38 -13.07
N GLN A 4 -11.53 -9.18 -12.57
CA GLN A 4 -11.80 -10.18 -11.53
C GLN A 4 -11.18 -9.74 -10.21
N TYR A 5 -12.02 -9.59 -9.19
CA TYR A 5 -11.60 -9.07 -7.89
C TYR A 5 -11.54 -10.18 -6.85
N ALA A 6 -10.38 -10.34 -6.21
CA ALA A 6 -10.23 -11.21 -5.05
C ALA A 6 -11.02 -10.65 -3.85
N THR A 7 -11.36 -11.52 -2.88
CA THR A 7 -11.97 -11.09 -1.62
C THR A 7 -11.15 -9.98 -0.95
N GLY A 8 -11.84 -8.91 -0.55
CA GLY A 8 -11.24 -7.72 0.07
C GLY A 8 -10.46 -6.81 -0.90
N ALA A 9 -10.57 -7.01 -2.22
CA ALA A 9 -10.06 -6.05 -3.19
C ALA A 9 -11.00 -4.83 -3.30
N THR A 10 -10.45 -3.74 -3.84
CA THR A 10 -11.17 -2.50 -4.16
C THR A 10 -11.50 -2.51 -5.65
N PRO A 11 -12.78 -2.68 -6.04
CA PRO A 11 -13.18 -2.59 -7.43
C PRO A 11 -12.92 -1.20 -8.01
N LEU A 12 -12.58 -1.17 -9.30
CA LEU A 12 -12.45 0.06 -10.06
C LEU A 12 -13.83 0.49 -10.55
N ASP A 13 -14.10 1.79 -10.52
CA ASP A 13 -15.27 2.33 -11.23
C ASP A 13 -14.99 2.44 -12.75
N PRO A 14 -16.01 2.67 -13.60
CA PRO A 14 -15.83 2.71 -15.05
C PRO A 14 -14.81 3.75 -15.53
N ASP A 15 -14.73 4.91 -14.88
CA ASP A 15 -13.80 5.99 -15.26
C ASP A 15 -12.36 5.60 -14.90
N GLU A 16 -12.16 5.00 -13.73
CA GLU A 16 -10.86 4.48 -13.30
C GLU A 16 -10.39 3.30 -14.16
N ALA A 17 -11.31 2.40 -14.51
CA ALA A 17 -11.07 1.27 -15.38
C ALA A 17 -10.69 1.70 -16.81
N ALA A 18 -11.35 2.74 -17.33
CA ALA A 18 -10.98 3.36 -18.60
C ALA A 18 -9.55 3.92 -18.58
N GLY A 19 -9.03 4.24 -17.38
CA GLY A 19 -7.66 4.69 -17.12
C GLY A 19 -6.54 3.68 -17.43
N LEU A 20 -6.87 2.44 -17.81
CA LEU A 20 -5.86 1.43 -18.19
C LEU A 20 -5.03 1.94 -19.39
N VAL A 21 -3.71 1.92 -19.23
CA VAL A 21 -2.74 2.39 -20.24
C VAL A 21 -2.37 1.28 -21.25
N PRO A 22 -1.99 0.06 -20.84
CA PRO A 22 -1.55 -0.96 -21.79
C PRO A 22 -2.73 -1.57 -22.55
N THR A 23 -2.84 -1.26 -23.85
CA THR A 23 -3.94 -1.72 -24.72
C THR A 23 -3.88 -3.21 -25.07
N HIS A 24 -2.73 -3.85 -24.89
CA HIS A 24 -2.49 -5.26 -25.20
C HIS A 24 -2.89 -6.22 -24.07
N ILE A 25 -3.23 -5.70 -22.88
CA ILE A 25 -3.63 -6.53 -21.74
C ILE A 25 -5.12 -6.87 -21.86
N THR A 26 -5.42 -8.15 -21.96
CA THR A 26 -6.78 -8.66 -22.19
C THR A 26 -7.29 -9.55 -21.07
N THR A 27 -6.42 -10.05 -20.18
CA THR A 27 -6.80 -10.89 -19.03
C THR A 27 -6.35 -10.30 -17.69
N GLN A 28 -7.06 -10.66 -16.62
CA GLN A 28 -6.69 -10.24 -15.26
C GLN A 28 -5.31 -10.78 -14.85
N ALA A 29 -4.94 -11.98 -15.31
CA ALA A 29 -3.63 -12.56 -15.03
C ALA A 29 -2.50 -11.73 -15.66
N ASP A 30 -2.68 -11.28 -16.91
CA ASP A 30 -1.73 -10.40 -17.60
C ASP A 30 -1.62 -9.05 -16.90
N LEU A 31 -2.75 -8.48 -16.47
CA LEU A 31 -2.76 -7.24 -15.69
C LEU A 31 -1.98 -7.40 -14.38
N ASN A 32 -2.21 -8.48 -13.65
CA ASN A 32 -1.53 -8.74 -12.38
C ASN A 32 -0.01 -8.87 -12.59
N ALA A 33 0.42 -9.61 -13.62
CA ALA A 33 1.84 -9.76 -13.96
C ALA A 33 2.49 -8.42 -14.38
N TRP A 34 1.77 -7.62 -15.17
CA TRP A 34 2.20 -6.28 -15.56
C TRP A 34 2.35 -5.33 -14.37
N GLU A 35 1.36 -5.31 -13.47
CA GLU A 35 1.43 -4.51 -12.26
C GLU A 35 2.60 -4.94 -11.36
N GLU A 36 2.83 -6.25 -11.19
CA GLU A 36 3.93 -6.75 -10.38
C GLU A 36 5.30 -6.29 -10.94
N ALA A 37 5.48 -6.37 -12.26
CA ALA A 37 6.71 -5.89 -12.91
C ALA A 37 6.93 -4.38 -12.74
N ASN A 38 5.86 -3.58 -12.73
CA ASN A 38 5.95 -2.14 -12.49
C ASN A 38 6.19 -1.81 -11.00
N ILE A 39 5.61 -2.58 -10.08
CA ILE A 39 5.85 -2.46 -8.65
C ILE A 39 7.32 -2.73 -8.30
N LEU A 40 7.93 -3.74 -8.92
CA LEU A 40 9.36 -4.02 -8.77
C LEU A 40 10.23 -2.85 -9.25
N GLN A 41 9.84 -2.19 -10.36
CA GLN A 41 10.52 -0.96 -10.82
C GLN A 41 10.33 0.19 -9.83
N GLY A 42 9.13 0.34 -9.27
CA GLY A 42 8.83 1.32 -8.21
C GLY A 42 9.69 1.10 -6.96
N ALA A 43 9.80 -0.15 -6.49
CA ALA A 43 10.65 -0.53 -5.37
C ALA A 43 12.13 -0.25 -5.64
N HIS A 44 12.62 -0.56 -6.84
CA HIS A 44 13.99 -0.23 -7.24
C HIS A 44 14.24 1.29 -7.32
N TRP A 45 13.28 2.07 -7.81
CA TRP A 45 13.37 3.53 -7.76
C TRP A 45 13.44 4.04 -6.31
N ALA A 46 12.61 3.48 -5.43
CA ALA A 46 12.48 3.89 -4.05
C ALA A 46 13.75 3.60 -3.21
N SER A 47 14.39 2.44 -3.42
CA SER A 47 15.65 2.07 -2.74
C SER A 47 16.81 3.03 -3.04
N ARG A 48 16.73 3.78 -4.14
CA ARG A 48 17.70 4.82 -4.53
C ARG A 48 17.44 6.17 -3.85
N GLN A 49 16.30 6.35 -3.18
CA GLN A 49 15.88 7.62 -2.55
C GLN A 49 16.40 7.78 -1.10
N LYS A 50 17.67 7.43 -0.84
CA LYS A 50 18.22 7.35 0.54
C LYS A 50 18.15 8.63 1.37
N LYS A 51 18.03 9.79 0.73
CA LYS A 51 18.02 11.12 1.41
C LYS A 51 16.64 11.76 1.45
N ARG A 52 15.62 11.16 0.82
CA ARG A 52 14.28 11.74 0.81
C ARG A 52 13.57 11.44 2.13
N ASN A 53 12.73 12.38 2.55
CA ASN A 53 11.78 12.12 3.62
C ASN A 53 10.70 11.16 3.11
N LEU A 54 10.59 9.97 3.72
CA LEU A 54 9.52 9.02 3.42
C LEU A 54 8.17 9.50 3.96
N LEU A 55 8.19 10.30 5.03
CA LEU A 55 7.01 10.84 5.68
C LEU A 55 6.62 12.18 5.06
N ASP A 56 6.54 12.21 3.73
CA ASP A 56 6.15 13.34 2.90
C ASP A 56 5.05 12.89 1.92
N GLU A 57 3.99 13.71 1.75
CA GLU A 57 2.88 13.36 0.86
C GLU A 57 3.36 13.26 -0.60
N GLY A 58 4.31 14.10 -1.00
CA GLY A 58 4.93 14.05 -2.32
C GLY A 58 5.63 12.72 -2.56
N PHE A 59 6.36 12.20 -1.57
CA PHE A 59 6.96 10.87 -1.62
C PHE A 59 5.89 9.77 -1.75
N VAL A 60 4.84 9.82 -0.93
CA VAL A 60 3.72 8.86 -0.95
C VAL A 60 3.10 8.77 -2.35
N ARG A 61 2.79 9.92 -2.96
CA ARG A 61 2.21 10.00 -4.31
C ARG A 61 3.20 9.54 -5.37
N GLU A 62 4.46 9.97 -5.27
CA GLU A 62 5.47 9.63 -6.27
C GLU A 62 5.79 8.14 -6.27
N LEU A 63 5.85 7.50 -5.10
CA LEU A 63 6.03 6.05 -5.01
C LEU A 63 4.88 5.33 -5.72
N HIS A 64 3.64 5.70 -5.41
CA HIS A 64 2.48 5.11 -6.10
C HIS A 64 2.55 5.33 -7.61
N ARG A 65 2.93 6.54 -8.05
CA ARG A 65 3.11 6.84 -9.47
C ARG A 65 4.14 5.89 -10.09
N LYS A 66 5.31 5.72 -9.48
CA LYS A 66 6.37 4.83 -9.99
C LYS A 66 6.00 3.36 -10.02
N MET A 67 5.06 2.94 -9.18
CA MET A 67 4.53 1.58 -9.17
C MET A 67 3.48 1.32 -10.26
N PHE A 68 2.79 2.36 -10.73
CA PHE A 68 1.57 2.18 -11.53
C PHE A 68 1.46 3.10 -12.76
N ASP A 69 2.42 3.98 -13.05
CA ASP A 69 2.36 4.95 -14.17
C ASP A 69 2.34 4.31 -15.56
N LYS A 70 2.86 3.08 -15.66
CA LYS A 70 2.75 2.23 -16.85
C LYS A 70 1.47 1.39 -16.91
N THR A 71 0.68 1.37 -15.84
CA THR A 71 -0.58 0.63 -15.77
C THR A 71 -1.78 1.56 -15.85
N TRP A 72 -1.78 2.64 -15.08
CA TRP A 72 -2.96 3.47 -14.82
C TRP A 72 -2.65 4.95 -15.02
N ARG A 73 -3.51 5.67 -15.76
CA ARG A 73 -3.37 7.12 -15.97
C ARG A 73 -3.45 7.93 -14.68
N TRP A 74 -4.20 7.45 -13.69
CA TRP A 74 -4.39 8.11 -12.39
C TRP A 74 -3.27 7.82 -11.38
N ALA A 75 -2.21 7.08 -11.76
CA ALA A 75 -1.14 6.70 -10.84
C ALA A 75 -0.50 7.91 -10.12
N GLY A 76 -0.51 7.88 -8.79
CA GLY A 76 0.02 8.96 -7.93
C GLY A 76 -1.01 10.04 -7.60
N THR A 77 -2.24 9.93 -8.12
CA THR A 77 -3.34 10.84 -7.82
C THR A 77 -4.26 10.20 -6.80
N PHE A 78 -4.56 10.92 -5.71
CA PHE A 78 -5.58 10.46 -4.76
C PHE A 78 -6.94 10.37 -5.44
N ARG A 79 -7.75 9.41 -5.00
CA ARG A 79 -9.10 9.21 -5.54
C ARG A 79 -10.00 10.42 -5.27
N SER A 80 -10.91 10.67 -6.21
CA SER A 80 -11.94 11.72 -6.14
C SER A 80 -13.35 11.14 -5.90
N SER A 81 -13.45 9.84 -5.65
CA SER A 81 -14.70 9.11 -5.38
C SER A 81 -14.56 8.24 -4.13
N ASN A 82 -15.70 7.94 -3.49
CA ASN A 82 -15.73 6.99 -2.38
C ASN A 82 -15.57 5.55 -2.87
N LYS A 83 -14.95 4.71 -2.03
CA LYS A 83 -14.78 3.26 -2.26
C LYS A 83 -15.53 2.48 -1.20
N ASN A 84 -15.63 1.17 -1.39
CA ASN A 84 -16.23 0.24 -0.43
C ASN A 84 -15.44 0.16 0.91
N ILE A 85 -14.19 0.63 0.92
CA ILE A 85 -13.34 0.73 2.10
C ILE A 85 -12.57 2.05 2.09
N GLY A 86 -12.15 2.49 3.26
CA GLY A 86 -11.37 3.70 3.46
C GLY A 86 -12.18 4.87 4.00
N VAL A 87 -11.50 6.01 4.19
CA VAL A 87 -12.15 7.26 4.64
C VAL A 87 -12.96 7.91 3.52
N ASP A 88 -13.73 8.97 3.81
CA ASP A 88 -14.31 9.77 2.73
C ASP A 88 -13.21 10.37 1.85
N TRP A 89 -13.41 10.39 0.53
CA TRP A 89 -12.38 10.83 -0.42
C TRP A 89 -11.91 12.26 -0.14
N ASN A 90 -12.82 13.13 0.33
CA ASN A 90 -12.52 14.50 0.71
C ASN A 90 -11.67 14.62 2.00
N GLN A 91 -11.57 13.55 2.79
CA GLN A 91 -10.75 13.48 4.01
C GLN A 91 -9.35 12.92 3.74
N VAL A 92 -9.08 12.34 2.57
CA VAL A 92 -7.83 11.62 2.27
C VAL A 92 -6.60 12.49 2.54
N THR A 93 -6.58 13.73 2.04
CA THR A 93 -5.44 14.64 2.23
C THR A 93 -5.19 14.94 3.71
N VAL A 94 -6.25 15.27 4.47
CA VAL A 94 -6.12 15.60 5.91
C VAL A 94 -5.66 14.37 6.70
N LYS A 95 -6.26 13.20 6.45
CA LYS A 95 -5.89 11.96 7.14
C LYS A 95 -4.48 11.51 6.78
N MET A 96 -4.05 11.67 5.53
CA MET A 96 -2.68 11.39 5.10
C MET A 96 -1.69 12.29 5.85
N ARG A 97 -1.92 13.61 5.85
CA ARG A 97 -1.08 14.55 6.58
C ARG A 97 -0.93 14.17 8.06
N ASN A 98 -2.05 13.93 8.72
CA ASN A 98 -2.06 13.54 10.13
C ASN A 98 -1.31 12.23 10.37
N LEU A 99 -1.43 11.25 9.47
CA LEU A 99 -0.67 10.01 9.57
C LEU A 99 0.84 10.28 9.51
N LEU A 100 1.30 11.02 8.49
CA LEU A 100 2.73 11.29 8.31
C LEU A 100 3.33 12.05 9.50
N GLU A 101 2.63 13.09 9.98
CA GLU A 101 3.05 13.88 11.14
C GLU A 101 3.05 13.04 12.43
N ASN A 102 2.02 12.22 12.66
CA ASN A 102 1.96 11.32 13.81
C ASN A 102 3.07 10.26 13.77
N THR A 103 3.36 9.68 12.61
CA THR A 103 4.44 8.70 12.46
C THR A 103 5.79 9.36 12.74
N GLN A 104 6.03 10.58 12.25
CA GLN A 104 7.25 11.34 12.55
C GLN A 104 7.40 11.55 14.05
N TYR A 105 6.34 12.01 14.72
CA TYR A 105 6.33 12.19 16.17
C TYR A 105 6.62 10.87 16.93
N GLN A 106 6.00 9.77 16.51
CA GLN A 106 6.18 8.45 17.13
C GLN A 106 7.62 7.94 17.00
N ILE A 107 8.30 8.24 15.89
CA ILE A 107 9.72 7.92 15.70
C ILE A 107 10.59 8.73 16.67
N GLU A 108 10.40 10.04 16.71
CA GLU A 108 11.19 10.96 17.54
C GLU A 108 11.10 10.62 19.04
N HIS A 109 9.91 10.24 19.48
CA HIS A 109 9.63 9.94 20.89
C HIS A 109 9.72 8.45 21.22
N LYS A 110 10.10 7.60 20.25
CA LYS A 110 10.24 6.15 20.41
C LYS A 110 9.00 5.51 21.05
N VAL A 111 7.81 5.93 20.60
CA VAL A 111 6.53 5.48 21.17
C VAL A 111 6.36 3.97 21.00
N PHE A 112 6.86 3.42 19.89
CA PHE A 112 6.83 1.99 19.58
C PHE A 112 8.21 1.52 19.12
N GLY A 113 8.43 0.20 19.17
CA GLY A 113 9.56 -0.42 18.49
C GLY A 113 9.45 -0.27 16.96
N PRO A 114 10.57 -0.33 16.21
CA PRO A 114 10.57 -0.10 14.76
C PRO A 114 9.56 -0.94 13.96
N ASP A 115 9.43 -2.22 14.30
CA ASP A 115 8.54 -3.15 13.60
C ASP A 115 7.08 -2.78 13.81
N GLU A 116 6.69 -2.58 15.07
CA GLU A 116 5.34 -2.18 15.41
C GLU A 116 4.98 -0.82 14.81
N LEU A 117 5.89 0.15 14.86
CA LEU A 117 5.70 1.48 14.25
C LEU A 117 5.43 1.36 12.75
N ALA A 118 6.26 0.62 12.02
CA ALA A 118 6.12 0.45 10.59
C ALA A 118 4.86 -0.33 10.21
N VAL A 119 4.46 -1.32 11.00
CA VAL A 119 3.23 -2.09 10.80
C VAL A 119 1.98 -1.24 11.06
N ARG A 120 1.98 -0.41 12.12
CA ARG A 120 0.91 0.56 12.39
C ARG A 120 0.79 1.58 11.27
N PHE A 121 1.91 2.12 10.79
CA PHE A 121 1.96 3.02 9.64
C PHE A 121 1.35 2.37 8.38
N HIS A 122 1.73 1.13 8.06
CA HIS A 122 1.13 0.35 6.98
C HIS A 122 -0.37 0.18 7.14
N HIS A 123 -0.82 -0.26 8.31
CA HIS A 123 -2.25 -0.46 8.60
C HIS A 123 -3.05 0.83 8.39
N GLN A 124 -2.56 1.96 8.89
CA GLN A 124 -3.21 3.26 8.71
C GLN A 124 -3.20 3.73 7.26
N LEU A 125 -2.15 3.47 6.47
CA LEU A 125 -2.16 3.73 5.02
C LEU A 125 -3.24 2.93 4.29
N VAL A 126 -3.37 1.64 4.62
CA VAL A 126 -4.43 0.75 4.08
C VAL A 126 -5.82 1.28 4.47
N TRP A 127 -5.98 1.73 5.71
CA TRP A 127 -7.22 2.28 6.24
C TRP A 127 -7.59 3.63 5.62
N ILE A 128 -6.63 4.52 5.32
CA ILE A 128 -6.91 5.77 4.59
C ILE A 128 -7.37 5.46 3.16
N HIS A 129 -6.75 4.47 2.51
CA HIS A 129 -7.09 4.02 1.17
C HIS A 129 -7.08 5.16 0.14
N ALA A 130 -5.94 5.83 0.00
CA ALA A 130 -5.83 7.12 -0.68
C ALA A 130 -6.00 7.06 -2.21
N PHE A 131 -5.69 5.93 -2.85
CA PHE A 131 -5.68 5.77 -4.30
C PHE A 131 -6.85 4.91 -4.80
N PRO A 132 -7.24 5.02 -6.09
CA PRO A 132 -8.23 4.14 -6.71
C PRO A 132 -7.98 2.63 -6.50
N ASN A 133 -6.74 2.19 -6.72
CA ASN A 133 -6.27 0.82 -6.45
C ASN A 133 -4.79 0.86 -6.03
N GLY A 134 -4.17 -0.27 -5.73
CA GLY A 134 -2.75 -0.35 -5.39
C GLY A 134 -2.42 -0.09 -3.91
N ASN A 135 -3.39 0.36 -3.10
CA ASN A 135 -3.18 0.79 -1.71
C ASN A 135 -2.44 -0.24 -0.85
N GLY A 136 -2.85 -1.51 -0.87
CA GLY A 136 -2.19 -2.55 -0.07
C GLY A 136 -0.75 -2.84 -0.49
N ARG A 137 -0.45 -2.75 -1.80
CA ARG A 137 0.90 -2.98 -2.34
C ARG A 137 1.81 -1.79 -2.04
N HIS A 138 1.26 -0.59 -2.18
CA HIS A 138 1.93 0.67 -1.83
C HIS A 138 2.24 0.75 -0.33
N ALA A 139 1.26 0.46 0.53
CA ALA A 139 1.42 0.52 1.98
C ALA A 139 2.49 -0.44 2.50
N ARG A 140 2.54 -1.68 1.98
CA ARG A 140 3.61 -2.64 2.32
C ARG A 140 4.99 -2.13 1.94
N LEU A 141 5.13 -1.56 0.74
CA LEU A 141 6.42 -1.01 0.29
C LEU A 141 6.82 0.23 1.11
N MET A 142 5.88 1.09 1.48
CA MET A 142 6.13 2.21 2.39
C MET A 142 6.63 1.74 3.76
N ALA A 143 6.03 0.69 4.33
CA ALA A 143 6.48 0.12 5.60
C ALA A 143 7.82 -0.62 5.50
N ASP A 144 8.09 -1.32 4.39
CA ASP A 144 9.41 -1.89 4.10
C ASP A 144 10.50 -0.83 4.16
N MET A 145 10.26 0.32 3.51
CA MET A 145 11.21 1.42 3.50
C MET A 145 11.37 2.05 4.88
N LEU A 146 10.26 2.26 5.59
CA LEU A 146 10.28 2.86 6.91
C LEU A 146 11.05 1.98 7.91
N VAL A 147 10.78 0.68 7.95
CA VAL A 147 11.44 -0.25 8.88
C VAL A 147 12.94 -0.37 8.58
N MET A 148 13.31 -0.34 7.30
CA MET A 148 14.72 -0.29 6.87
C MET A 148 15.41 1.01 7.29
N GLN A 149 14.75 2.16 7.18
CA GLN A 149 15.29 3.43 7.65
C GLN A 149 15.46 3.45 9.18
N LEU A 150 14.64 2.69 9.91
CA LEU A 150 14.73 2.51 11.36
C LEU A 150 15.75 1.41 11.77
N GLY A 151 16.56 0.91 10.83
CA GLY A 151 17.68 0.00 11.10
C GLY A 151 17.30 -1.47 11.20
N GLN A 152 16.11 -1.85 10.78
CA GLN A 152 15.65 -3.24 10.78
C GLN A 152 15.65 -3.85 9.38
N PRO A 153 15.67 -5.19 9.24
CA PRO A 153 15.50 -5.84 7.95
C PRO A 153 14.15 -5.51 7.31
N ARG A 154 14.08 -5.65 5.98
CA ARG A 154 12.83 -5.60 5.23
C ARG A 154 11.84 -6.68 5.73
N PHE A 155 10.53 -6.39 5.67
CA PHE A 155 9.50 -7.40 5.97
C PHE A 155 9.39 -8.47 4.87
N THR A 156 8.91 -9.65 5.25
CA THR A 156 8.66 -10.78 4.35
C THR A 156 7.21 -10.85 3.90
N TRP A 157 6.29 -10.30 4.69
CA TRP A 157 4.83 -10.30 4.45
C TRP A 157 4.25 -11.70 4.17
N GLY A 158 4.65 -12.72 4.93
CA GLY A 158 4.15 -14.08 4.74
C GLY A 158 4.94 -14.93 3.75
N GLY A 159 6.03 -14.40 3.16
CA GLY A 159 6.92 -15.13 2.25
C GLY A 159 6.32 -15.56 0.92
N ALA A 160 5.09 -15.13 0.60
CA ALA A 160 4.37 -15.52 -0.62
C ALA A 160 3.52 -14.37 -1.18
N SER A 161 3.04 -14.53 -2.41
CA SER A 161 2.23 -13.50 -3.08
C SER A 161 0.88 -13.31 -2.39
N LEU A 162 0.57 -12.04 -2.08
CA LEU A 162 -0.73 -11.60 -1.56
C LEU A 162 -1.69 -11.16 -2.68
N ALA A 163 -1.27 -11.21 -3.94
CA ALA A 163 -2.06 -10.77 -5.08
C ALA A 163 -3.17 -11.77 -5.45
N THR A 164 -2.90 -13.06 -5.28
CA THR A 164 -3.86 -14.13 -5.58
C THR A 164 -4.68 -14.53 -4.35
N PRO A 165 -5.94 -14.96 -4.52
CA PRO A 165 -6.67 -15.65 -3.46
C PRO A 165 -5.88 -16.87 -2.95
N GLY A 166 -5.95 -17.12 -1.64
CA GLY A 166 -5.27 -18.25 -1.01
C GLY A 166 -5.04 -18.04 0.48
N ASP A 167 -4.46 -19.06 1.13
CA ASP A 167 -4.32 -19.11 2.59
C ASP A 167 -3.46 -17.98 3.15
N VAL A 168 -2.39 -17.60 2.45
CA VAL A 168 -1.51 -16.51 2.88
C VAL A 168 -2.25 -15.17 2.86
N ARG A 169 -3.04 -14.90 1.82
CA ARG A 169 -3.90 -13.71 1.76
C ARG A 169 -4.97 -13.73 2.84
N ASN A 170 -5.59 -14.88 3.10
CA ASN A 170 -6.58 -15.00 4.17
C ASN A 170 -5.98 -14.74 5.55
N ARG A 171 -4.80 -15.28 5.85
CA ARG A 171 -4.04 -15.00 7.09
C ARG A 171 -3.73 -13.51 7.22
N TYR A 172 -3.30 -12.86 6.14
CA TYR A 172 -3.06 -11.42 6.12
C TYR A 172 -4.33 -10.62 6.42
N LEU A 173 -5.47 -10.96 5.80
CA LEU A 173 -6.74 -10.29 6.05
C LEU A 173 -7.24 -10.49 7.48
N VAL A 174 -7.04 -11.67 8.07
CA VAL A 174 -7.35 -11.94 9.48
C VAL A 174 -6.47 -11.08 10.40
N ALA A 175 -5.17 -10.97 10.10
CA ALA A 175 -4.25 -10.13 10.86
C ALA A 175 -4.61 -8.63 10.77
N LEU A 176 -5.04 -8.14 9.59
CA LEU A 176 -5.56 -6.78 9.44
C LEU A 176 -6.82 -6.54 10.29
N ARG A 177 -7.76 -7.49 10.30
CA ARG A 177 -8.99 -7.38 11.13
C ARG A 177 -8.70 -7.37 12.62
N ALA A 178 -7.67 -8.10 13.07
CA ALA A 178 -7.20 -8.02 14.45
C ALA A 178 -6.61 -6.63 14.74
N ALA A 179 -5.81 -6.08 13.81
CA ALA A 179 -5.26 -4.74 13.93
C ALA A 179 -6.34 -3.63 13.94
N ASP A 180 -7.47 -3.83 13.23
CA ASP A 180 -8.63 -2.93 13.32
C ASP A 180 -9.19 -2.82 14.75
N GLN A 181 -9.00 -3.87 15.57
CA GLN A 181 -9.39 -3.90 17.00
C GLN A 181 -8.24 -3.51 17.94
N GLY A 182 -7.16 -2.94 17.41
CA GLY A 182 -5.97 -2.53 18.17
C GLY A 182 -5.01 -3.68 18.51
N GLN A 183 -5.28 -4.90 18.04
CA GLN A 183 -4.42 -6.07 18.26
C GLN A 183 -3.39 -6.19 17.12
N PHE A 184 -2.23 -5.57 17.28
CA PHE A 184 -1.21 -5.50 16.22
C PHE A 184 -0.27 -6.70 16.14
N GLU A 185 -0.12 -7.47 17.23
CA GLU A 185 0.79 -8.64 17.29
C GLU A 185 0.61 -9.62 16.12
N PRO A 186 -0.63 -10.04 15.73
CA PRO A 186 -0.80 -10.93 14.59
C PRO A 186 -0.26 -10.37 13.28
N LEU A 187 -0.40 -9.05 13.07
CA LEU A 187 0.05 -8.39 11.85
C LEU A 187 1.58 -8.17 11.86
N ILE A 188 2.17 -7.88 13.02
CA ILE A 188 3.62 -7.81 13.19
C ILE A 188 4.26 -9.17 12.90
N HIS A 189 3.71 -10.24 13.50
CA HIS A 189 4.17 -11.61 13.24
C HIS A 189 4.04 -11.99 11.77
N PHE A 190 2.91 -11.66 11.14
CA PHE A 190 2.70 -11.89 9.70
C PHE A 190 3.70 -11.12 8.83
N ALA A 191 3.99 -9.86 9.17
CA ALA A 191 4.94 -9.05 8.41
C ALA A 191 6.36 -9.62 8.45
N ARG A 192 6.73 -10.30 9.55
CA ARG A 192 8.06 -10.87 9.75
C ARG A 192 8.25 -12.32 9.28
N ASN A 193 7.17 -13.10 9.20
CA ASN A 193 7.23 -14.54 8.89
C ASN A 193 6.50 -14.83 7.58
#